data_AF-A0A512IUC6-F1
#
_entry.id   AF-A0A512IUC6-F1
#
_cell.length_a   1.000
_cell.length_b   1.000
_cell.length_c   1.000
_cell.angle_alpha   90.00
_cell.angle_beta   90.00
_cell.angle_gamma   90.00
#
_symmetry.space_group_name_H-M   'P 1'
#
loop_
_entity.id
_entity.type
_entity.pdbx_description
1 polymer ?
#
loop_
_entity_poly.entity_id
_entity_poly.type
_entity_poly.pdbx_seq_one_letter_code
_entity_poly.pdbx_strand_id
1 'polypeptide(L)'
;MFDGFLTFRPSCETCGQDFSSFSTGDGPAFFVMSIVGVFVVGLALWMEITYEPPIWVHALVATTLSIGLSLLLVRPLKGLLAALQLHNKAEQGRFK
;
A
#
# COMPACT_ATOMS: atom_id res chain seq x y z
N MET A 1 5.81 -15.72 6.42
CA MET A 1 5.19 -14.88 5.37
C MET A 1 5.87 -13.51 5.28
N PHE A 2 6.03 -12.75 6.37
CA PHE A 2 6.81 -11.49 6.36
C PHE A 2 8.13 -11.62 7.15
N ASP A 3 9.21 -11.01 6.65
CA ASP A 3 10.53 -10.89 7.27
C ASP A 3 10.85 -9.42 7.56
N GLY A 4 10.04 -8.78 8.40
CA GLY A 4 10.18 -7.37 8.77
C GLY A 4 8.97 -6.50 8.40
N PHE A 5 9.19 -5.19 8.29
CA PHE A 5 8.10 -4.22 8.08
C PHE A 5 7.61 -4.16 6.63
N LEU A 6 8.50 -4.41 5.67
CA LEU A 6 8.25 -4.33 4.22
C LEU A 6 8.68 -5.59 3.45
N THR A 7 9.44 -6.48 4.09
CA THR A 7 10.10 -7.62 3.44
C THR A 7 9.24 -8.88 3.54
N PHE A 8 9.10 -9.60 2.44
CA PHE A 8 8.48 -10.93 2.41
C PHE A 8 9.56 -11.98 2.69
N ARG A 9 9.23 -13.04 3.43
CA ARG A 9 10.12 -14.21 3.53
C ARG A 9 10.16 -14.90 2.17
N PRO A 10 11.33 -15.37 1.68
CA PRO A 10 11.46 -16.03 0.39
C PRO A 10 10.71 -17.37 0.32
N SER A 11 10.46 -18.03 1.46
CA SER A 11 9.69 -19.28 1.51
C SER A 11 8.77 -19.34 2.74
N CYS A 12 7.67 -20.08 2.60
CA CYS A 12 6.77 -20.42 3.70
C CYS A 12 7.35 -21.55 4.57
N GLU A 13 7.58 -21.32 5.85
CA GLU A 13 8.12 -22.34 6.78
C GLU A 13 7.16 -23.51 7.04
N THR A 14 5.84 -23.27 6.94
CA THR A 14 4.80 -24.29 7.22
C THR A 14 4.34 -25.03 5.96
N CYS A 15 4.44 -24.39 4.80
CA CYS A 15 3.83 -24.87 3.55
C CYS A 15 4.82 -25.02 2.40
N GLY A 16 6.09 -24.59 2.55
CA GLY A 16 7.14 -24.75 1.54
C GLY A 16 6.96 -23.91 0.27
N GLN A 17 5.90 -23.09 0.19
CA GLN A 17 5.59 -22.26 -0.97
C GLN A 17 6.69 -21.20 -1.19
N ASP A 18 7.25 -21.18 -2.40
CA ASP A 18 8.28 -20.22 -2.81
C ASP A 18 7.65 -18.88 -3.19
N PHE A 19 8.04 -17.82 -2.50
CA PHE A 19 7.57 -16.45 -2.71
C PHE A 19 8.55 -15.61 -3.55
N SER A 20 9.66 -16.19 -4.02
CA SER A 20 10.69 -15.48 -4.80
C SER A 20 10.23 -14.95 -6.16
N SER A 21 9.15 -15.49 -6.72
CA SER A 21 8.55 -15.05 -8.00
C SER A 21 7.51 -13.94 -7.85
N PHE A 22 7.18 -13.51 -6.63
CA PHE A 22 6.21 -12.46 -6.38
C PHE A 22 6.85 -11.09 -6.66
N SER A 23 6.71 -10.59 -7.89
CA SER A 23 7.00 -9.19 -8.23
C SER A 23 5.91 -8.29 -7.62
N THR A 24 5.96 -8.08 -6.32
CA THR A 24 5.04 -7.21 -5.56
C THR A 24 5.38 -5.72 -5.71
N GLY A 25 6.28 -5.35 -6.63
CA GLY A 25 6.93 -4.02 -6.68
C GLY A 25 5.99 -2.84 -6.96
N ASP A 26 5.13 -2.93 -7.98
CA ASP A 26 4.45 -1.74 -8.52
C ASP A 26 2.94 -1.66 -8.24
N GLY A 27 2.26 -2.80 -8.11
CA GLY A 27 0.82 -2.85 -7.86
C GLY A 27 0.38 -2.24 -6.51
N PRO A 28 0.95 -2.67 -5.36
CA PRO A 28 0.50 -2.17 -4.07
C PRO A 28 0.75 -0.67 -3.90
N ALA A 29 1.90 -0.17 -4.37
CA ALA A 29 2.26 1.23 -4.20
C ALA A 29 1.26 2.17 -4.91
N PHE A 30 0.86 1.82 -6.15
CA PHE A 30 -0.12 2.60 -6.90
C PHE A 30 -1.47 2.70 -6.17
N PHE A 31 -2.03 1.57 -5.73
CA PHE A 31 -3.31 1.56 -5.01
C PHE A 31 -3.26 2.33 -3.69
N VAL A 32 -2.17 2.21 -2.93
CA VAL A 32 -1.99 2.99 -1.70
C VAL A 32 -1.96 4.48 -2.03
N MET A 33 -1.15 4.91 -3.01
CA MET A 33 -1.06 6.32 -3.38
C MET A 33 -2.37 6.90 -3.91
N SER A 34 -3.13 6.15 -4.72
CA SER A 34 -4.43 6.61 -5.23
C SER A 34 -5.47 6.78 -4.10
N ILE A 35 -5.58 5.81 -3.19
CA ILE A 35 -6.55 5.88 -2.09
C ILE A 35 -6.18 7.01 -1.12
N VAL A 36 -4.92 7.07 -0.71
CA VAL A 36 -4.43 8.10 0.21
C VAL A 36 -4.56 9.48 -0.42
N GLY A 37 -4.24 9.63 -1.71
CA GLY A 37 -4.35 10.90 -2.43
C GLY A 37 -5.78 11.44 -2.45
N VAL A 38 -6.77 10.61 -2.81
CA VAL A 38 -8.18 11.03 -2.83
C VAL A 38 -8.65 11.43 -1.42
N PHE A 39 -8.28 10.65 -0.40
CA PHE A 39 -8.67 10.94 0.99
C PHE A 39 -8.06 12.26 1.50
N VAL A 40 -6.76 12.44 1.30
CA VAL A 40 -6.04 13.61 1.82
C VAL A 40 -6.46 14.88 1.08
N VAL A 41 -6.61 14.83 -0.24
CA VAL A 41 -7.09 15.99 -1.02
C VAL A 41 -8.54 16.32 -0.67
N GLY A 42 -9.42 15.33 -0.51
CA GLY A 42 -10.81 15.55 -0.09
C GLY A 42 -10.91 16.21 1.29
N LEU A 43 -10.13 15.72 2.27
CA LEU A 43 -10.04 16.32 3.61
C LEU A 43 -9.44 17.73 3.58
N ALA A 44 -8.41 17.96 2.77
CA ALA A 44 -7.81 19.28 2.61
C ALA A 44 -8.81 20.27 2.03
N LEU A 45 -9.56 19.89 0.98
CA LEU A 45 -10.59 20.77 0.40
C LEU A 45 -11.70 21.07 1.42
N TRP A 46 -12.14 20.07 2.18
CA TRP A 46 -13.16 20.24 3.21
C TRP A 46 -12.71 21.20 4.32
N MET A 47 -11.46 21.08 4.77
CA MET A 47 -10.89 21.99 5.78
C MET A 47 -10.80 23.42 5.25
N GLU A 48 -10.41 23.61 3.99
CA GLU A 48 -10.33 24.94 3.36
C GLU A 48 -11.71 25.63 3.37
N ILE A 49 -12.75 24.90 2.95
CA ILE A 49 -14.11 25.43 2.86
C ILE A 49 -14.70 25.74 4.24
N THR A 50 -14.37 24.95 5.27
CA THR A 50 -15.02 25.04 6.58
C THR A 50 -14.29 25.98 7.54
N TYR A 51 -12.96 26.02 7.50
CA TYR A 51 -12.15 26.63 8.57
C TYR A 51 -11.18 27.71 8.10
N GLU A 52 -11.01 27.93 6.78
CA GLU A 52 -10.02 28.85 6.19
C GLU A 52 -8.67 28.85 6.95
N PRO A 53 -8.09 27.67 7.26
CA PRO A 53 -6.95 27.62 8.14
C PRO A 53 -5.70 28.13 7.40
N PRO A 54 -4.70 28.63 8.15
CA PRO A 54 -3.47 29.10 7.54
C PRO A 54 -2.71 27.95 6.87
N ILE A 55 -2.11 28.22 5.71
CA ILE A 55 -1.47 27.24 4.79
C ILE A 55 -0.49 26.26 5.48
N TRP A 56 0.19 26.69 6.54
CA TRP A 56 1.13 25.84 7.28
C TRP A 56 0.42 24.70 8.05
N VAL A 57 -0.78 24.95 8.58
CA VAL A 57 -1.59 23.92 9.25
C VAL A 57 -2.07 22.91 8.22
N HIS A 58 -2.55 23.38 7.06
CA HIS A 58 -2.91 22.51 5.94
C HIS A 58 -1.76 21.60 5.54
N ALA A 59 -0.58 22.17 5.32
CA ALA A 59 0.59 21.41 4.91
C ALA A 59 0.97 20.35 5.96
N LEU A 60 0.95 20.70 7.25
CA LEU A 60 1.33 19.79 8.32
C LEU A 60 0.32 18.65 8.50
N VAL A 61 -0.97 18.97 8.47
CA VAL A 61 -2.07 18.01 8.59
C VAL A 61 -2.11 17.07 7.39
N ALA A 62 -2.06 17.62 6.16
CA ALA A 62 -2.03 16.83 4.94
C ALA A 62 -0.81 15.91 4.90
N THR A 63 0.39 16.41 5.24
CA THR A 63 1.61 15.60 5.26
C THR A 63 1.53 14.48 6.29
N THR A 64 1.09 14.78 7.52
CA THR A 64 0.98 13.79 8.59
C THR A 64 -0.02 12.70 8.26
N LEU A 65 -1.19 13.08 7.72
CA LEU A 65 -2.20 12.14 7.23
C LEU A 65 -1.66 11.29 6.09
N SER A 66 -1.03 11.88 5.08
CA SER A 66 -0.46 11.14 3.95
C SER A 66 0.54 10.08 4.42
N ILE A 67 1.47 10.43 5.31
CA ILE A 67 2.48 9.50 5.82
C ILE A 67 1.82 8.40 6.66
N GLY A 68 0.98 8.77 7.61
CA GLY A 68 0.32 7.82 8.51
C GLY A 68 -0.56 6.82 7.75
N LEU A 69 -1.37 7.32 6.80
CA LEU A 69 -2.30 6.50 6.03
C LEU A 69 -1.55 5.60 5.03
N SER A 70 -0.47 6.10 4.42
CA SER A 70 0.37 5.29 3.53
C SER A 70 1.02 4.13 4.28
N LEU A 71 1.62 4.39 5.45
CA LEU A 71 2.25 3.34 6.26
C LEU A 71 1.24 2.30 6.75
N LEU A 72 0.03 2.73 7.11
CA LEU A 72 -1.04 1.84 7.54
C LEU A 72 -1.52 0.92 6.40
N LEU A 73 -1.70 1.46 5.19
CA LEU A 73 -2.26 0.72 4.06
C LEU A 73 -1.25 -0.21 3.36
N VAL A 74 0.05 0.07 3.40
CA VAL A 74 1.07 -0.76 2.72
C VAL A 74 1.06 -2.20 3.21
N ARG A 75 0.84 -2.45 4.51
CA ARG A 75 0.79 -3.80 5.08
C ARG A 75 -0.38 -4.66 4.60
N PRO A 76 -1.65 -4.24 4.79
CA PRO A 76 -2.79 -5.03 4.36
C PRO A 76 -2.79 -5.24 2.86
N LEU A 77 -2.36 -4.25 2.08
CA LEU A 77 -2.37 -4.36 0.62
C LEU A 77 -1.31 -5.33 0.09
N LYS A 78 -0.11 -5.35 0.68
CA LYS A 78 0.90 -6.38 0.36
C LYS A 78 0.40 -7.79 0.71
N GLY A 79 -0.26 -7.96 1.86
CA GLY A 79 -0.84 -9.24 2.26
C GLY A 79 -1.97 -9.70 1.34
N LEU A 80 -2.86 -8.78 0.98
CA LEU A 80 -3.97 -9.04 0.07
C LEU A 80 -3.49 -9.42 -1.34
N LEU A 81 -2.53 -8.69 -1.90
CA LEU A 81 -1.99 -8.98 -3.22
C LEU A 81 -1.24 -10.31 -3.27
N ALA A 82 -0.51 -10.66 -2.21
CA ALA A 82 0.09 -11.98 -2.09
C ALA A 82 -0.96 -13.10 -2.03
N ALA A 83 -2.04 -12.92 -1.27
CA ALA A 83 -3.15 -13.87 -1.22
C ALA A 83 -3.87 -14.00 -2.56
N LEU A 84 -4.08 -12.89 -3.28
CA LEU A 84 -4.72 -12.87 -4.59
C LEU A 84 -3.84 -13.52 -5.68
N GLN A 85 -2.53 -13.30 -5.65
CA GLN A 85 -1.59 -13.95 -6.57
C GLN A 85 -1.53 -15.47 -6.34
N LEU A 86 -1.61 -15.93 -5.08
CA LEU A 86 -1.69 -17.34 -4.73
C LEU A 86 -3.04 -17.96 -5.14
N HIS A 87 -4.14 -17.26 -4.89
CA HIS A 87 -5.49 -17.73 -5.23
C HIS A 87 -5.72 -17.83 -6.74
N ASN A 88 -5.28 -16.80 -7.48
CA ASN A 88 -5.47 -16.75 -8.93
C ASN A 88 -4.42 -17.54 -9.71
N LYS A 89 -3.46 -18.20 -9.03
CA LYS A 89 -2.32 -18.89 -9.65
C LYS A 89 -1.71 -18.04 -10.77
N ALA A 90 -1.47 -16.77 -10.48
CA ALA A 90 -0.89 -15.83 -11.42
C ALA A 90 0.62 -16.10 -11.56
N GLU A 91 0.97 -17.31 -11.99
CA GLU A 91 2.29 -17.60 -12.52
C GLU A 91 2.45 -16.81 -13.82
N GLN A 92 3.59 -16.12 -13.97
CA GLN A 92 3.92 -15.51 -15.26
C GLN A 92 3.85 -16.62 -16.31
N GLY A 93 2.95 -16.49 -17.29
CA GLY A 93 2.87 -17.39 -18.43
C GLY A 93 4.24 -17.43 -19.09
N ARG A 94 5.00 -18.49 -18.81
CA ARG A 94 6.32 -18.69 -19.39
C ARG A 94 6.10 -19.20 -20.81
N PHE A 95 5.94 -18.27 -21.74
CA PHE A 95 5.95 -18.57 -23.16
C PHE A 95 7.31 -19.16 -23.50
N LYS A 96 7.30 -20.43 -23.89
CA LYS A 96 8.45 -21.14 -24.44
C LYS A 96 8.47 -20.96 -25.94
#